data_AF-A0A396GJR2-F1
#
_entry.id   AF-A0A396GJR2-F1
#
_cell.length_a   1.000
_cell.length_b   1.000
_cell.length_c   1.000
_cell.angle_alpha   90.00
_cell.angle_beta   90.00
_cell.angle_gamma   90.00
#
_symmetry.space_group_name_H-M   'P 1'
#
loop_
_entity.id
_entity.type
_entity.pdbx_description
1 polymer ?
#
loop_
_entity_poly.entity_id
_entity_poly.type
_entity_poly.pdbx_seq_one_letter_code
_entity_poly.pdbx_strand_id
1 'polypeptide(L)'
;MGLPNYRFVNDALSLLYFIFFIVEGNYLLLEDGVWKEILSLFDEKWFIDIDIDKAMQRVLKRHISIGKPPDIAKQRIENNDRINGELIMKSKKNADIIINSVDF
;
A
#
# COMPACT_ATOMS: atom_id res chain seq x y z
N MET A 1 3.03 -20.37 -41.69
CA MET A 1 2.00 -19.60 -40.98
C MET A 1 2.41 -18.14 -41.03
N GLY A 2 1.76 -17.34 -41.88
CA GLY A 2 2.07 -15.92 -42.04
C GLY A 2 1.34 -15.10 -40.97
N LEU A 3 2.04 -14.15 -40.36
CA LEU A 3 1.44 -13.11 -39.54
C LEU A 3 0.52 -12.24 -40.39
N PRO A 4 -0.58 -11.69 -39.84
CA PRO A 4 -1.47 -10.83 -40.60
C PRO A 4 -0.77 -9.53 -40.98
N ASN A 5 -0.93 -9.14 -42.26
CA ASN A 5 -0.50 -7.85 -42.79
C ASN A 5 -1.34 -6.74 -42.16
N TYR A 6 -0.82 -6.08 -41.13
CA TYR A 6 -1.37 -4.80 -40.68
C TYR A 6 -0.98 -3.73 -41.70
N ARG A 7 -1.93 -3.33 -42.55
CA ARG A 7 -1.81 -2.09 -43.32
C ARG A 7 -1.96 -0.92 -42.35
N PHE A 8 -0.87 -0.19 -42.11
CA PHE A 8 -0.92 1.11 -41.45
C PHE A 8 -1.68 2.08 -42.38
N VAL A 9 -2.82 2.58 -41.91
CA VAL A 9 -3.52 3.71 -42.53
C VAL A 9 -2.84 4.98 -42.02
N ASN A 10 -2.42 5.87 -42.92
CA ASN A 10 -1.62 7.07 -42.62
C ASN A 10 -2.31 8.12 -41.71
N ASP A 11 -3.55 7.87 -41.26
CA ASP A 11 -4.31 8.77 -40.39
C ASP A 11 -4.80 8.10 -39.08
N ALA A 12 -4.28 6.92 -38.73
CA ALA A 12 -4.65 6.24 -37.50
C ALA A 12 -3.93 6.85 -36.28
N LEU A 13 -4.62 7.74 -35.55
CA LEU A 13 -4.25 8.11 -34.19
C LEU A 13 -4.44 6.87 -33.28
N SER A 14 -3.35 6.23 -32.90
CA SER A 14 -3.35 5.22 -31.84
C SER A 14 -3.46 5.92 -30.48
N LEU A 15 -4.68 6.00 -29.95
CA LEU A 15 -4.90 6.35 -28.54
C LEU A 15 -4.42 5.18 -27.68
N LEU A 16 -3.19 5.25 -27.18
CA LEU A 16 -2.73 4.39 -26.09
C LEU A 16 -3.51 4.78 -24.84
N TYR A 17 -4.55 4.01 -24.51
CA TYR A 17 -5.15 4.06 -23.20
C TYR A 17 -4.15 3.50 -22.19
N PHE A 18 -3.59 4.37 -21.35
CA PHE A 18 -2.82 3.94 -20.19
C PHE A 18 -3.79 3.55 -19.08
N ILE A 19 -3.76 2.28 -18.69
CA ILE A 19 -4.53 1.75 -17.58
C ILE A 19 -3.58 1.64 -16.39
N PHE A 20 -3.93 2.26 -15.28
CA PHE A 20 -3.19 2.15 -14.02
C PHE A 20 -4.00 1.34 -13.02
N PHE A 21 -3.32 0.44 -12.31
CA PHE A 21 -3.87 -0.29 -11.18
C PHE A 21 -3.17 0.18 -9.92
N ILE A 22 -3.95 0.65 -8.95
CA ILE A 22 -3.44 0.97 -7.62
C ILE A 22 -3.82 -0.18 -6.70
N VAL A 23 -2.82 -0.77 -6.08
CA VAL A 23 -2.99 -1.81 -5.06
C VAL A 23 -2.59 -1.23 -3.72
N GLU A 24 -3.48 -1.31 -2.74
CA GLU A 24 -3.22 -0.85 -1.38
C GLU A 24 -3.14 -2.03 -0.40
N GLY A 25 -2.24 -1.92 0.58
CA GLY A 25 -2.07 -2.95 1.60
C GLY A 25 -0.85 -2.70 2.48
N ASN A 26 -0.89 -3.24 3.69
CA ASN A 26 0.14 -3.03 4.70
C ASN A 26 1.48 -3.69 4.38
N TYR A 27 1.46 -4.85 3.73
CA TYR A 27 2.61 -5.74 3.63
C TYR A 27 3.25 -5.78 2.25
N LEU A 28 2.76 -4.96 1.31
CA LEU A 28 3.22 -4.96 -0.09
C LEU A 28 4.70 -4.65 -0.24
N LEU A 29 5.31 -4.01 0.76
CA LEU A 29 6.74 -3.68 0.78
C LEU A 29 7.61 -4.65 1.62
N LEU A 30 7.04 -5.69 2.23
CA LEU A 30 7.82 -6.64 3.02
C LEU A 30 8.67 -7.57 2.15
N GLU A 31 9.91 -7.81 2.57
CA GLU A 31 10.85 -8.76 1.92
C GLU A 31 10.76 -10.17 2.52
N ASP A 32 9.57 -10.57 3.01
CA ASP A 32 9.35 -11.85 3.69
C ASP A 32 8.28 -12.69 3.00
N GLY A 33 8.55 -14.00 2.90
CA GLY A 33 7.66 -14.99 2.29
C GLY A 33 7.08 -14.55 0.93
N VAL A 34 5.76 -14.72 0.79
CA VAL A 34 5.00 -14.38 -0.43
C VAL A 34 5.02 -12.89 -0.77
N TRP A 35 5.25 -12.01 0.21
CA TRP A 35 5.27 -10.56 -0.02
C TRP A 35 6.49 -10.12 -0.83
N LYS A 36 7.61 -10.83 -0.67
CA LYS A 36 8.82 -10.57 -1.46
C LYS A 36 8.59 -10.78 -2.96
N GLU A 37 7.78 -11.77 -3.32
CA GLU A 37 7.42 -12.02 -4.73
C GLU A 37 6.53 -10.88 -5.25
N ILE A 38 5.50 -10.51 -4.49
CA ILE A 38 4.58 -9.41 -4.81
C ILE A 38 5.33 -8.07 -4.97
N LEU A 39 6.32 -7.80 -4.12
CA LEU A 39 7.13 -6.57 -4.16
C LEU A 39 7.74 -6.33 -5.55
N SER A 40 8.14 -7.39 -6.24
CA SER A 40 8.79 -7.31 -7.55
C SER A 40 7.84 -7.07 -8.73
N LEU A 41 6.52 -7.14 -8.49
CA LEU A 41 5.50 -6.97 -9.52
C LEU A 41 5.11 -5.51 -9.78
N PHE A 42 5.47 -4.60 -8.88
CA PHE A 42 5.06 -3.20 -8.95
C PHE A 42 6.08 -2.35 -9.72
N ASP A 43 5.59 -1.61 -10.72
CA ASP A 43 6.37 -0.59 -11.43
C ASP A 43 6.77 0.56 -10.49
N GLU A 44 5.90 0.93 -9.54
CA GLU A 44 6.12 2.02 -8.60
C GLU A 44 5.58 1.66 -7.21
N LYS A 45 6.36 1.96 -6.16
CA LYS A 45 6.10 1.54 -4.77
C LYS A 45 6.06 2.74 -3.84
N TRP A 46 4.91 2.98 -3.21
CA TRP A 46 4.70 4.14 -2.34
C TRP A 46 4.54 3.72 -0.88
N PHE A 47 5.10 4.52 0.02
CA PHE A 47 4.93 4.33 1.46
C PHE A 47 4.38 5.58 2.12
N ILE A 48 3.32 5.41 2.91
CA ILE A 48 2.74 6.50 3.71
C ILE A 48 3.45 6.53 5.06
N ASP A 49 4.30 7.54 5.27
CA ASP A 49 5.07 7.71 6.49
C ASP A 49 4.28 8.47 7.55
N ILE A 50 4.20 7.89 8.74
CA ILE A 50 3.51 8.49 9.87
C ILE A 50 4.21 8.06 11.16
N ASP A 51 4.26 8.97 12.13
CA ASP A 51 4.63 8.63 13.49
C ASP A 51 3.72 7.50 14.03
N ILE A 52 4.33 6.43 14.54
CA ILE A 52 3.56 5.24 14.94
C ILE A 52 2.61 5.52 16.10
N ASP A 53 2.98 6.41 17.02
CA ASP A 53 2.11 6.73 18.14
C ASP A 53 0.88 7.50 17.66
N LYS A 54 1.06 8.43 16.70
CA LYS A 54 -0.07 9.08 16.01
C LYS A 54 -0.94 8.06 15.26
N ALA A 55 -0.34 7.11 14.54
CA ALA A 55 -1.08 6.06 13.84
C ALA A 55 -1.90 5.22 14.82
N MET A 56 -1.31 4.79 15.94
CA MET A 56 -1.99 4.00 16.97
C MET A 56 -3.13 4.77 17.62
N GLN A 57 -3.00 6.08 17.84
CA GLN A 57 -4.10 6.92 18.31
C GLN A 57 -5.27 6.95 17.32
N ARG A 58 -4.99 7.06 16.01
CA ARG A 58 -6.03 7.02 14.96
C ARG A 58 -6.72 5.66 14.91
N VAL A 59 -5.96 4.56 15.00
CA VAL A 59 -6.52 3.19 15.02
C VAL A 59 -7.36 2.94 16.27
N LEU A 60 -6.92 3.41 17.45
CA LEU A 60 -7.68 3.32 18.69
C LEU A 60 -9.02 4.03 18.57
N LYS A 61 -9.01 5.28 18.07
CA LYS A 61 -10.25 6.05 17.81
C LYS A 61 -11.20 5.29 16.89
N ARG A 62 -10.67 4.67 15.82
CA ARG A 62 -11.46 3.86 14.89
C ARG A 62 -12.06 2.61 15.55
N HIS A 63 -11.31 1.88 16.37
CA HIS A 63 -11.83 0.71 17.09
C HIS A 63 -12.98 1.10 18.03
N ILE A 64 -12.84 2.21 18.74
CA ILE A 64 -13.91 2.73 19.62
C ILE A 64 -15.12 3.18 18.80
N SER A 65 -14.92 3.87 17.67
CA SER A 65 -16.03 4.35 16.83
C SER A 65 -16.85 3.21 16.20
N ILE A 66 -16.26 2.03 15.98
CA ILE A 66 -16.96 0.83 15.52
C ILE A 66 -17.57 0.01 16.67
N GLY A 67 -17.57 0.55 17.90
CA GLY A 67 -18.25 -0.03 19.05
C GLY A 67 -17.40 -0.97 19.92
N LYS A 68 -16.08 -1.06 19.72
CA LYS A 68 -15.25 -1.83 20.66
C LYS A 68 -15.10 -1.09 21.99
N PRO A 69 -15.21 -1.80 23.14
CA PRO A 69 -14.88 -1.24 24.44
C PRO A 69 -13.44 -0.66 24.47
N PRO A 70 -13.20 0.48 25.13
CA PRO A 70 -11.90 1.15 25.10
C PRO A 70 -10.72 0.31 25.59
N ASP A 71 -10.92 -0.52 26.61
CA ASP A 71 -9.94 -1.44 27.17
C ASP A 71 -9.56 -2.55 26.17
N ILE A 72 -10.57 -3.16 25.52
CA ILE A 72 -10.36 -4.17 24.47
C ILE A 72 -9.67 -3.56 23.25
N ALA A 73 -10.03 -2.33 22.89
CA ALA A 73 -9.39 -1.60 21.79
C ALA A 73 -7.92 -1.32 22.10
N LYS A 74 -7.57 -0.92 23.33
CA LYS A 74 -6.17 -0.74 23.76
C LYS A 74 -5.37 -2.04 23.71
N GLN A 75 -5.90 -3.13 24.25
CA GLN A 75 -5.23 -4.43 24.18
C GLN A 75 -5.00 -4.89 22.74
N ARG A 76 -5.94 -4.59 21.83
CA ARG A 76 -5.80 -4.90 20.40
C ARG A 76 -4.66 -4.09 19.76
N ILE A 77 -4.52 -2.82 20.12
CA ILE A 77 -3.42 -1.97 19.67
C ILE A 77 -2.08 -2.55 20.12
N GLU A 78 -1.93 -2.81 21.42
CA GLU A 78 -0.66 -3.25 22.03
C GLU A 78 -0.19 -4.61 21.50
N ASN A 79 -1.12 -5.56 21.32
CA ASN A 79 -0.78 -6.94 20.99
C ASN A 79 -0.90 -7.28 19.49
N ASN A 80 -1.34 -6.35 18.65
CA ASN A 80 -1.53 -6.62 17.22
C ASN A 80 -1.19 -5.42 16.35
N ASP A 81 -1.94 -4.32 16.45
CA ASP A 81 -1.84 -3.23 15.49
C ASP A 81 -0.47 -2.53 15.56
N ARG A 82 0.09 -2.33 16.77
CA ARG A 82 1.43 -1.75 16.95
C ARG A 82 2.53 -2.67 16.43
N ILE A 83 2.49 -3.95 16.79
CA ILE A 83 3.49 -4.94 16.36
C ILE A 83 3.55 -4.99 14.82
N ASN A 84 2.38 -5.03 14.18
CA ASN A 84 2.29 -4.98 12.72
C ASN A 84 2.78 -3.63 12.17
N GLY A 85 2.39 -2.52 12.78
CA GLY A 85 2.84 -1.18 12.39
C GLY A 85 4.37 -1.03 12.43
N GLU A 86 5.01 -1.52 13.48
CA GLU A 86 6.46 -1.49 13.64
C GLU A 86 7.17 -2.39 12.63
N LEU A 87 6.58 -3.53 12.27
CA LEU A 87 7.07 -4.39 11.20
C LEU A 87 7.00 -3.66 9.85
N ILE A 88 5.86 -3.04 9.54
CA ILE A 88 5.62 -2.30 8.29
C ILE A 88 6.55 -1.10 8.17
N MET A 89 6.81 -0.36 9.25
CA MET A 89 7.75 0.77 9.22
C MET A 89 9.16 0.37 8.75
N LYS A 90 9.60 -0.86 9.05
CA LYS A 90 10.92 -1.34 8.63
C LYS A 90 11.01 -1.56 7.12
N SER A 91 9.89 -1.74 6.40
CA SER A 91 9.90 -1.88 4.95
C SER A 91 9.85 -0.57 4.17
N LYS A 92 9.75 0.58 4.86
CA LYS A 92 9.81 1.92 4.24
C LYS A 92 10.99 2.10 3.28
N LYS A 93 12.13 1.47 3.57
CA LYS A 93 13.35 1.50 2.72
C LYS A 93 13.14 0.92 1.31
N ASN A 94 12.07 0.15 1.09
CA ASN A 94 11.76 -0.51 -0.17
C ASN A 94 10.81 0.32 -1.06
N ALA A 95 10.40 1.50 -0.59
CA ALA A 95 9.56 2.40 -1.36
C ALA A 95 10.40 3.27 -2.31
N ASP A 96 9.85 3.53 -3.49
CA ASP A 96 10.40 4.49 -4.43
C ASP A 96 10.02 5.92 -4.00
N ILE A 97 8.81 6.09 -3.44
CA ILE A 97 8.29 7.37 -2.95
C ILE A 97 7.78 7.25 -1.52
N ILE A 98 8.14 8.23 -0.70
CA ILE A 98 7.64 8.39 0.67
C ILE A 98 6.71 9.61 0.72
N ILE A 99 5.49 9.40 1.18
CA ILE A 99 4.48 10.45 1.37
C ILE A 99 4.25 10.62 2.87
N ASN A 100 4.54 11.81 3.40
CA ASN A 100 4.32 12.09 4.82
C ASN A 100 2.83 12.29 5.11
N SER A 101 2.30 11.58 6.10
CA SER A 101 0.95 11.79 6.59
C SER A 101 0.86 13.14 7.31
N VAL A 102 -0.10 13.95 6.90
CA VAL A 102 -0.43 15.23 7.54
C VAL A 102 -1.63 15.07 8.47
N ASP A 103 -1.73 15.94 9.47
CA ASP A 103 -2.94 16.11 10.26
C ASP A 103 -3.90 17.06 9.50
N PHE A 104 -5.19 16.75 9.49
CA PHE A 104 -6.26 17.55 8.86
C PHE A 104 -7.32 17.92 9.89
#